data_AF-A0A961NJL6-F1
#
_entry.id   AF-A0A961NJL6-F1
#
_cell.length_a   1.000
_cell.length_b   1.000
_cell.length_c   1.000
_cell.angle_alpha   90.00
_cell.angle_beta   90.00
_cell.angle_gamma   90.00
#
_symmetry.space_group_name_H-M   'P 1'
#
loop_
_entity.id
_entity.type
_entity.pdbx_description
1 polymer ?
#
loop_
_entity_poly.entity_id
_entity_poly.type
_entity_poly.pdbx_seq_one_letter_code
_entity_poly.pdbx_strand_id
1 'polypeptide(L)'
;MVLEEIKPRVRNLVNSNIDFSMLNLLETGKGHDNDTYLEEVWNFYEKTLQIPEVRLNLDAFGRLIESRMVDTYVMTAGTNRSYTYTELFKVDRIRLKTEEYIEVMKVMFFLRPFVYIPVPVDPSNVKRGAMTLAEVKRSPSQLKTFCENLRQMLISSLPAYPTQVIDAVIDSCQDWEENPSLSAAGRFLNIFSTRARDLRLNQKVAKGAETPDKSWFSVSIRNARYLGQDKRMLEDLNAIAFELRR
;
A
#
# COMPACT_ATOMS: atom_id res chain seq x y z
N MET A 1 -8.91 5.83 18.66
CA MET A 1 -9.36 4.44 18.50
C MET A 1 -8.59 3.60 19.51
N VAL A 2 -9.30 2.93 20.43
CA VAL A 2 -8.69 2.13 21.50
C VAL A 2 -8.24 0.79 20.93
N LEU A 3 -7.10 0.25 21.38
CA LEU A 3 -6.52 -1.02 20.88
C LEU A 3 -7.52 -2.17 20.83
N GLU A 4 -8.38 -2.29 21.84
CA GLU A 4 -9.40 -3.34 21.96
C GLU A 4 -10.47 -3.28 20.86
N GLU A 5 -10.76 -2.10 20.30
CA GLU A 5 -11.75 -1.93 19.23
C GLU A 5 -11.16 -2.24 17.84
N ILE A 6 -9.84 -2.09 17.70
CA ILE A 6 -9.14 -2.26 16.42
C ILE A 6 -9.02 -3.74 16.09
N LYS A 7 -8.69 -4.56 17.09
CA LYS A 7 -8.38 -5.96 16.86
C LYS A 7 -9.53 -6.73 16.18
N PRO A 8 -10.78 -6.66 16.66
CA PRO A 8 -11.90 -7.35 16.01
C PRO A 8 -12.19 -6.82 14.61
N ARG A 9 -12.09 -5.50 14.40
CA ARG A 9 -12.33 -4.88 13.10
C ARG A 9 -11.30 -5.31 12.06
N VAL A 10 -10.03 -5.35 12.45
CA VAL A 10 -8.94 -5.81 11.58
C VAL A 10 -9.13 -7.29 11.23
N ARG A 11 -9.46 -8.14 12.20
CA ARG A 11 -9.78 -9.55 11.93
C ARG A 11 -10.96 -9.71 10.97
N ASN A 12 -12.02 -8.93 11.13
CA ASN A 12 -13.17 -8.97 10.24
C ASN A 12 -12.82 -8.49 8.82
N LEU A 13 -12.04 -7.41 8.70
CA LEU A 13 -11.54 -6.90 7.42
C LEU A 13 -10.78 -7.99 6.67
N VAL A 14 -9.81 -8.60 7.35
CA VAL A 14 -8.94 -9.65 6.85
C VAL A 14 -9.75 -10.87 6.41
N ASN A 15 -10.57 -11.43 7.31
CA ASN A 15 -11.34 -12.65 7.03
C ASN A 15 -12.40 -12.47 5.93
N SER A 16 -12.86 -11.25 5.68
CA SER A 16 -13.98 -11.00 4.75
C SER A 16 -13.55 -10.40 3.41
N ASN A 17 -12.35 -9.81 3.31
CA ASN A 17 -11.98 -9.00 2.14
C ASN A 17 -10.58 -9.29 1.57
N ILE A 18 -9.77 -10.15 2.21
CA ILE A 18 -8.41 -10.43 1.76
C ILE A 18 -8.21 -11.93 1.62
N ASP A 19 -7.87 -12.37 0.41
CA ASP A 19 -7.46 -13.76 0.18
C ASP A 19 -5.93 -13.88 0.06
N PHE A 20 -5.29 -14.46 1.07
CA PHE A 20 -3.85 -14.67 1.10
C PHE A 20 -3.39 -15.80 0.18
N SER A 21 -4.30 -16.65 -0.32
CA SER A 21 -3.92 -17.81 -1.13
C SER A 21 -3.31 -17.41 -2.47
N MET A 22 -3.61 -16.18 -2.93
CA MET A 22 -3.04 -15.59 -4.14
C MET A 22 -1.54 -15.29 -4.03
N LEU A 23 -0.99 -15.19 -2.81
CA LEU A 23 0.45 -15.01 -2.60
C LEU A 23 1.25 -16.22 -3.11
N ASN A 24 0.68 -17.42 -3.00
CA ASN A 24 1.30 -18.66 -3.49
C ASN A 24 1.51 -18.66 -5.01
N LEU A 25 0.78 -17.82 -5.74
CA LEU A 25 0.93 -17.69 -7.19
C LEU A 25 2.14 -16.81 -7.58
N LEU A 26 2.70 -16.05 -6.63
CA LEU A 26 3.91 -15.26 -6.82
C LEU A 26 5.19 -16.07 -6.54
N GLU A 27 5.08 -17.16 -5.78
CA GLU A 27 6.22 -17.99 -5.40
C GLU A 27 6.45 -19.11 -6.41
N THR A 28 7.71 -19.46 -6.62
CA THR A 28 8.12 -20.62 -7.42
C THR A 28 8.28 -21.90 -6.57
N GLY A 29 7.90 -21.85 -5.29
CA GLY A 29 8.13 -22.89 -4.27
C GLY A 29 6.86 -23.51 -3.67
N LYS A 30 7.00 -24.12 -2.48
CA LYS A 30 5.86 -24.62 -1.70
C LYS A 30 5.20 -23.44 -1.01
N GLY A 31 4.05 -23.01 -1.55
CA GLY A 31 3.24 -21.98 -0.92
C GLY A 31 2.81 -22.34 0.51
N HIS A 32 2.41 -21.32 1.25
CA HIS A 32 1.91 -21.44 2.62
C HIS A 32 0.37 -21.49 2.64
N ASP A 33 -0.22 -22.06 3.68
CA ASP A 33 -1.67 -21.93 3.88
C ASP A 33 -2.05 -20.53 4.38
N ASN A 34 -3.33 -20.18 4.23
CA ASN A 34 -3.83 -18.87 4.62
C ASN A 34 -3.63 -18.62 6.13
N ASP A 35 -3.77 -19.64 6.97
CA ASP A 35 -3.64 -19.51 8.42
C ASP A 35 -2.22 -19.12 8.82
N THR A 36 -1.21 -19.65 8.14
CA THR A 36 0.21 -19.28 8.35
C THR A 36 0.44 -17.80 8.05
N TYR A 37 -0.02 -17.32 6.89
CA TYR A 37 0.09 -15.90 6.53
C TYR A 37 -0.58 -15.01 7.58
N LEU A 38 -1.81 -15.37 7.97
CA LEU A 38 -2.61 -14.64 8.94
C LEU A 38 -1.96 -14.61 10.33
N GLU A 39 -1.40 -15.72 10.79
CA GLU A 39 -0.75 -15.81 12.08
C GLU A 39 0.50 -14.94 12.14
N GLU A 40 1.38 -15.00 11.11
CA GLU A 40 2.59 -14.19 11.04
C GLU A 40 2.27 -12.69 11.08
N VAL A 41 1.36 -12.23 10.22
CA VAL A 41 1.01 -10.81 10.16
C VAL A 41 0.27 -10.36 11.40
N TRP A 42 -0.56 -11.21 12.01
CA TRP A 42 -1.24 -10.88 13.26
C TRP A 42 -0.26 -10.72 14.41
N ASN A 43 0.66 -11.67 14.57
CA ASN A 43 1.71 -11.61 15.58
C ASN A 43 2.57 -10.34 15.43
N PHE A 44 2.80 -9.90 14.19
CA PHE A 44 3.50 -8.65 13.93
C PHE A 44 2.64 -7.41 14.23
N TYR A 45 1.34 -7.45 13.92
CA TYR A 45 0.39 -6.39 14.29
C TYR A 45 0.26 -6.23 15.80
N GLU A 46 0.20 -7.30 16.58
CA GLU A 46 0.09 -7.19 18.04
C GLU A 46 1.26 -6.43 18.68
N LYS A 47 2.45 -6.52 18.09
CA LYS A 47 3.64 -5.79 18.51
C LYS A 47 3.62 -4.33 18.07
N THR A 48 3.03 -4.03 16.92
CA THR A 48 3.17 -2.73 16.24
C THR A 48 1.94 -1.83 16.39
N LEU A 49 0.78 -2.38 16.74
CA LEU A 49 -0.45 -1.62 16.99
C LEU A 49 -0.33 -0.64 18.15
N GLN A 50 0.68 -0.75 19.01
CA GLN A 50 0.99 0.25 20.04
C GLN A 50 1.39 1.61 19.44
N ILE A 51 1.86 1.63 18.18
CA ILE A 51 2.28 2.84 17.46
C ILE A 51 1.04 3.54 16.85
N PRO A 52 0.74 4.80 17.23
CA PRO A 52 -0.43 5.53 16.75
C PRO A 52 -0.55 5.62 15.23
N GLU A 53 0.57 5.86 14.55
CA GLU A 53 0.65 6.01 13.10
C GLU A 53 0.29 4.70 12.38
N VAL A 54 0.71 3.55 12.93
CA VAL A 54 0.33 2.23 12.40
C VAL A 54 -1.18 2.06 12.47
N ARG A 55 -1.80 2.37 13.63
CA ARG A 55 -3.26 2.28 13.81
C ARG A 55 -4.03 3.18 12.84
N LEU A 56 -3.59 4.42 12.70
CA LEU A 56 -4.23 5.41 11.84
C LEU A 56 -4.23 4.96 10.36
N ASN A 57 -3.08 4.48 9.88
CA ASN A 57 -2.95 4.05 8.49
C ASN A 57 -3.64 2.70 8.25
N LEU A 58 -3.65 1.79 9.23
CA LEU A 58 -4.40 0.53 9.15
C LEU A 58 -5.91 0.78 8.98
N ASP A 59 -6.48 1.70 9.75
CA ASP A 59 -7.88 2.09 9.61
C ASP A 59 -8.18 2.73 8.24
N ALA A 60 -7.28 3.60 7.75
CA ALA A 60 -7.40 4.20 6.43
C ALA A 60 -7.38 3.15 5.31
N PHE A 61 -6.44 2.20 5.35
CA PHE A 61 -6.37 1.13 4.33
C PHE A 61 -7.50 0.12 4.46
N GLY A 62 -8.02 -0.11 5.67
CA GLY A 62 -9.25 -0.87 5.87
C GLY A 62 -10.42 -0.24 5.12
N ARG A 63 -10.62 1.08 5.25
CA ARG A 63 -11.65 1.79 4.46
C ARG A 63 -11.41 1.68 2.95
N LEU A 64 -10.15 1.76 2.51
CA LEU A 64 -9.80 1.63 1.09
C LEU A 64 -10.23 0.27 0.53
N ILE A 65 -9.92 -0.81 1.25
CA ILE A 65 -10.31 -2.18 0.87
C ILE A 65 -11.84 -2.34 0.92
N GLU A 66 -12.49 -1.90 2.01
CA GLU A 66 -13.96 -1.96 2.18
C GLU A 66 -14.71 -1.24 1.05
N SER A 67 -14.16 -0.12 0.56
CA SER A 67 -14.74 0.65 -0.55
C SER A 67 -14.60 0.00 -1.93
N ARG A 68 -13.85 -1.11 -2.07
CA ARG A 68 -13.51 -1.74 -3.35
C ARG A 68 -12.87 -0.77 -4.36
N MET A 69 -12.18 0.25 -3.85
CA MET A 69 -11.53 1.24 -4.70
C MET A 69 -10.38 0.59 -5.46
N VAL A 70 -9.55 -0.21 -4.79
CA VAL A 70 -8.45 -0.96 -5.45
C VAL A 70 -9.00 -1.84 -6.56
N ASP A 71 -10.03 -2.64 -6.26
CA ASP A 71 -10.69 -3.53 -7.22
C ASP A 71 -11.16 -2.74 -8.44
N THR A 72 -11.90 -1.64 -8.21
CA THR A 72 -12.48 -0.83 -9.27
C THR A 72 -11.41 -0.28 -10.21
N TYR A 73 -10.39 0.41 -9.68
CA TYR A 73 -9.38 1.06 -10.51
C TYR A 73 -8.47 0.06 -11.23
N VAL A 74 -8.09 -1.04 -10.58
CA VAL A 74 -7.24 -2.06 -11.21
C VAL A 74 -8.01 -2.85 -12.27
N MET A 75 -9.29 -3.18 -12.03
CA MET A 75 -10.15 -3.83 -13.03
C MET A 75 -10.39 -2.94 -14.25
N THR A 76 -10.70 -1.65 -14.05
CA THR A 76 -10.91 -0.72 -15.16
C THR A 76 -9.61 -0.49 -15.93
N ALA A 77 -8.47 -0.33 -15.25
CA ALA A 77 -7.17 -0.26 -15.92
C ALA A 77 -6.91 -1.51 -16.77
N GLY A 78 -7.20 -2.71 -16.24
CA GLY A 78 -7.07 -3.98 -16.95
C GLY A 78 -7.97 -4.08 -18.18
N THR A 79 -9.21 -3.63 -18.05
CA THR A 79 -10.19 -3.60 -19.15
C THR A 79 -9.74 -2.66 -20.26
N ASN A 80 -9.30 -1.45 -19.88
CA ASN A 80 -8.85 -0.42 -20.82
C ASN A 80 -7.45 -0.68 -21.37
N ARG A 81 -6.70 -1.64 -20.80
CA ARG A 81 -5.28 -1.87 -21.06
C ARG A 81 -4.46 -0.58 -20.95
N SER A 82 -4.78 0.22 -19.93
CA SER A 82 -4.29 1.57 -19.72
C SER A 82 -2.81 1.63 -19.33
N TYR A 83 -2.28 2.84 -19.08
CA TYR A 83 -0.89 3.00 -18.61
C TYR A 83 -0.66 2.25 -17.30
N THR A 84 -1.56 2.43 -16.32
CA THR A 84 -1.49 1.76 -15.02
C THR A 84 -1.46 0.24 -15.17
N TYR A 85 -2.28 -0.33 -16.06
CA TYR A 85 -2.25 -1.76 -16.35
C TYR A 85 -0.92 -2.22 -16.95
N THR A 86 -0.38 -1.44 -17.90
CA THR A 86 0.90 -1.76 -18.53
C THR A 86 2.03 -1.78 -17.50
N GLU A 87 2.08 -0.80 -16.60
CA GLU A 87 3.07 -0.77 -15.53
C GLU A 87 2.91 -1.97 -14.57
N LEU A 88 1.70 -2.17 -14.04
CA LEU A 88 1.42 -3.22 -13.05
C LEU A 88 1.64 -4.64 -13.59
N PHE A 89 1.29 -4.92 -14.85
CA PHE A 89 1.30 -6.29 -15.38
C PHE A 89 2.45 -6.59 -16.33
N LYS A 90 2.83 -5.63 -17.19
CA LYS A 90 3.84 -5.86 -18.22
C LYS A 90 5.24 -5.48 -17.76
N VAL A 91 5.38 -4.30 -17.14
CA VAL A 91 6.68 -3.80 -16.66
C VAL A 91 7.16 -4.62 -15.48
N ASP A 92 6.30 -4.81 -14.47
CA ASP A 92 6.59 -5.66 -13.31
C ASP A 92 6.53 -7.18 -13.62
N ARG A 93 6.23 -7.54 -14.88
CA ARG A 93 6.19 -8.93 -15.40
C ARG A 93 5.27 -9.87 -14.60
N ILE A 94 4.20 -9.34 -14.03
CA ILE A 94 3.20 -10.11 -13.30
C ILE A 94 2.43 -11.00 -14.27
N ARG A 95 2.39 -12.32 -13.98
CA ARG A 95 1.70 -13.33 -14.79
C ARG A 95 0.33 -13.73 -14.26
N LEU A 96 -0.16 -12.99 -13.27
CA LEU A 96 -1.47 -13.20 -12.65
C LEU A 96 -2.59 -12.56 -13.49
N LYS A 97 -3.80 -13.07 -13.33
CA LYS A 97 -5.00 -12.39 -13.78
C LYS A 97 -5.23 -11.12 -12.96
N THR A 98 -6.08 -10.23 -13.47
CA THR A 98 -6.32 -8.94 -12.83
C THR A 98 -6.96 -9.10 -11.45
N GLU A 99 -7.90 -10.03 -11.31
CA GLU A 99 -8.57 -10.36 -10.06
C GLU A 99 -7.61 -10.97 -9.02
N GLU A 100 -6.75 -11.89 -9.46
CA GLU A 100 -5.73 -12.52 -8.60
C GLU A 100 -4.73 -11.47 -8.09
N TYR A 101 -4.33 -10.53 -8.95
CA TYR A 101 -3.40 -9.47 -8.57
C TYR A 101 -4.06 -8.41 -7.66
N ILE A 102 -5.37 -8.17 -7.77
CA ILE A 102 -6.09 -7.29 -6.84
C ILE A 102 -5.99 -7.82 -5.41
N GLU A 103 -6.14 -9.12 -5.20
CA GLU A 103 -5.99 -9.73 -3.86
C GLU A 103 -4.57 -9.59 -3.33
N VAL A 104 -3.56 -9.80 -4.18
CA VAL A 104 -2.16 -9.50 -3.84
C VAL A 104 -1.99 -8.04 -3.43
N MET A 105 -2.57 -7.09 -4.16
CA MET A 105 -2.48 -5.67 -3.82
C MET A 105 -3.19 -5.35 -2.50
N LYS A 106 -4.33 -5.99 -2.19
CA LYS A 106 -5.00 -5.84 -0.89
C LYS A 106 -4.10 -6.31 0.25
N VAL A 107 -3.38 -7.42 0.07
CA VAL A 107 -2.34 -7.85 1.03
C VAL A 107 -1.27 -6.76 1.17
N MET A 108 -0.75 -6.21 0.07
CA MET A 108 0.25 -5.14 0.14
C MET A 108 -0.28 -3.91 0.90
N PHE A 109 -1.51 -3.47 0.66
CA PHE A 109 -2.16 -2.39 1.44
C PHE A 109 -2.32 -2.77 2.91
N PHE A 110 -2.61 -4.04 3.20
CA PHE A 110 -2.71 -4.53 4.55
C PHE A 110 -1.36 -4.57 5.27
N LEU A 111 -0.25 -4.76 4.58
CA LEU A 111 1.10 -4.70 5.18
C LEU A 111 1.67 -3.28 5.25
N ARG A 112 1.16 -2.37 4.42
CA ARG A 112 1.62 -0.99 4.29
C ARG A 112 1.72 -0.21 5.61
N PRO A 113 0.87 -0.39 6.65
CA PRO A 113 1.02 0.31 7.91
C PRO A 113 2.39 0.11 8.58
N PHE A 114 3.10 -0.99 8.28
CA PHE A 114 4.40 -1.29 8.88
C PHE A 114 5.50 -0.32 8.47
N VAL A 115 5.33 0.44 7.39
CA VAL A 115 6.31 1.47 7.00
C VAL A 115 6.36 2.66 7.94
N TYR A 116 5.39 2.77 8.86
CA TYR A 116 5.34 3.81 9.89
C TYR A 116 5.99 3.35 11.21
N ILE A 117 6.53 2.13 11.27
CA ILE A 117 7.29 1.66 12.44
C ILE A 117 8.63 2.41 12.49
N PRO A 118 9.05 2.91 13.68
CA PRO A 118 10.39 3.44 13.84
C PRO A 118 11.45 2.35 13.63
N VAL A 119 12.46 2.62 12.82
CA VAL A 119 13.56 1.68 12.53
C VAL A 119 14.91 2.34 12.83
N PRO A 120 15.89 1.61 13.40
CA PRO A 120 17.23 2.15 13.57
C PRO A 120 17.84 2.54 12.22
N VAL A 121 18.42 3.73 12.09
CA VAL A 121 19.09 4.18 10.84
C VAL A 121 20.56 4.56 11.04
N ASP A 122 21.04 4.53 12.27
CA ASP A 122 22.43 4.79 12.60
C ASP A 122 22.90 3.86 13.73
N PRO A 123 23.64 2.79 13.39
CA PRO A 123 24.20 1.87 14.39
C PRO A 123 25.27 2.54 15.27
N SER A 124 25.92 3.59 14.76
CA SER A 124 27.05 4.26 15.42
C SER A 124 26.60 5.31 16.44
N ASN A 125 25.35 5.77 16.36
CA ASN A 125 24.79 6.76 17.26
C ASN A 125 23.62 6.20 18.05
N VAL A 126 23.94 5.43 19.09
CA VAL A 126 22.98 4.84 20.05
C VAL A 126 22.01 5.88 20.63
N LYS A 127 22.40 7.17 20.70
CA LYS A 127 21.55 8.25 21.19
C LYS A 127 20.46 8.69 20.19
N ARG A 128 20.62 8.44 18.89
CA ARG A 128 19.63 8.84 17.87
C ARG A 128 18.42 7.91 17.77
N GLY A 129 18.48 6.73 18.39
CA GLY A 129 17.34 5.81 18.49
C GLY A 129 16.79 5.34 17.13
N ALA A 130 15.62 4.70 17.19
CA ALA A 130 14.87 4.35 15.99
C ALA A 130 14.17 5.60 15.42
N MET A 131 14.22 5.78 14.11
CA MET A 131 13.63 6.93 13.41
C MET A 131 12.40 6.52 12.61
N THR A 132 11.42 7.41 12.50
CA THR A 132 10.21 7.24 11.69
C THR A 132 10.45 7.61 10.23
N LEU A 133 9.58 7.14 9.34
CA LEU A 133 9.58 7.54 7.93
C LEU A 133 9.53 9.06 7.74
N ALA A 134 8.76 9.77 8.58
CA ALA A 134 8.61 11.22 8.47
C ALA A 134 9.92 11.98 8.76
N GLU A 135 10.74 11.47 9.67
CA GLU A 135 12.02 12.07 10.05
C GLU A 135 13.08 11.84 8.97
N VAL A 136 13.11 10.65 8.35
CA VAL A 136 14.13 10.29 7.36
C VAL A 136 13.81 10.76 5.95
N LYS A 137 12.54 11.08 5.64
CA LYS A 137 12.10 11.47 4.28
C LYS A 137 12.86 12.67 3.69
N ARG A 138 13.46 13.52 4.53
CA ARG A 138 14.23 14.70 4.11
C ARG A 138 15.71 14.41 3.84
N SER A 139 16.18 13.19 4.11
CA SER A 139 17.58 12.80 3.95
C SER A 139 17.65 11.51 3.12
N PRO A 140 18.03 11.58 1.83
CA PRO A 140 18.06 10.42 0.95
C PRO A 140 18.93 9.26 1.47
N SER A 141 20.06 9.56 2.11
CA SER A 141 20.93 8.53 2.71
C SER A 141 20.27 7.83 3.89
N GLN A 142 19.62 8.58 4.79
CA GLN A 142 18.89 8.00 5.92
C GLN A 142 17.65 7.24 5.47
N LEU A 143 16.94 7.73 4.46
CA LEU A 143 15.79 7.03 3.86
C LEU A 143 16.22 5.69 3.25
N LYS A 144 17.34 5.65 2.54
CA LYS A 144 17.88 4.40 2.00
C LYS A 144 18.17 3.38 3.10
N THR A 145 18.90 3.79 4.15
CA THR A 145 19.20 2.90 5.29
C THR A 145 17.94 2.50 6.05
N PHE A 146 16.98 3.41 6.21
CA PHE A 146 15.67 3.10 6.78
C PHE A 146 14.95 2.01 5.98
N CYS A 147 14.87 2.15 4.66
CA CYS A 147 14.23 1.17 3.78
C CYS A 147 14.94 -0.19 3.84
N GLU A 148 16.27 -0.21 3.85
CA GLU A 148 17.06 -1.45 3.96
C GLU A 148 16.82 -2.17 5.29
N ASN A 149 16.86 -1.44 6.41
CA ASN A 149 16.63 -2.03 7.74
C ASN A 149 15.17 -2.45 7.93
N LEU A 150 14.22 -1.67 7.42
CA LEU A 150 12.80 -2.01 7.45
C LEU A 150 12.55 -3.28 6.62
N ARG A 151 13.15 -3.40 5.42
CA ARG A 151 13.08 -4.60 4.58
C ARG A 151 13.57 -5.83 5.34
N GLN A 152 14.77 -5.76 5.94
CA GLN A 152 15.34 -6.89 6.69
C GLN A 152 14.46 -7.30 7.87
N MET A 153 13.92 -6.31 8.61
CA MET A 153 13.00 -6.55 9.71
C MET A 153 11.72 -7.25 9.23
N LEU A 154 11.12 -6.79 8.12
CA LEU A 154 9.90 -7.39 7.58
C LEU A 154 10.14 -8.80 7.05
N ILE A 155 11.19 -9.03 6.26
CA ILE A 155 11.53 -10.39 5.76
C ILE A 155 11.76 -11.36 6.93
N SER A 156 12.42 -10.90 8.00
CA SER A 156 12.68 -11.74 9.18
C SER A 156 11.41 -12.01 9.99
N SER A 157 10.45 -11.08 9.98
CA SER A 157 9.21 -11.18 10.78
C SER A 157 8.05 -11.84 10.03
N LEU A 158 8.12 -11.86 8.70
CA LEU A 158 7.09 -12.35 7.79
C LEU A 158 7.70 -13.31 6.76
N PRO A 159 8.38 -14.39 7.19
CA PRO A 159 9.13 -15.26 6.29
C PRO A 159 8.25 -16.02 5.28
N ALA A 160 6.95 -16.18 5.53
CA ALA A 160 6.04 -16.78 4.56
C ALA A 160 5.72 -15.85 3.37
N TYR A 161 5.92 -14.53 3.51
CA TYR A 161 5.53 -13.55 2.49
C TYR A 161 6.55 -13.44 1.37
N PRO A 162 6.12 -13.44 0.08
CA PRO A 162 7.02 -13.27 -1.04
C PRO A 162 7.80 -11.95 -0.93
N THR A 163 9.10 -11.98 -1.18
CA THR A 163 9.95 -10.77 -1.07
C THR A 163 9.45 -9.65 -1.97
N GLN A 164 8.90 -9.97 -3.13
CA GLN A 164 8.28 -9.00 -4.04
C GLN A 164 7.15 -8.19 -3.39
N VAL A 165 6.35 -8.81 -2.52
CA VAL A 165 5.27 -8.14 -1.78
C VAL A 165 5.85 -7.18 -0.77
N ILE A 166 6.87 -7.62 -0.02
CA ILE A 166 7.58 -6.78 0.95
C ILE A 166 8.26 -5.61 0.23
N ASP A 167 8.95 -5.86 -0.89
CA ASP A 167 9.62 -4.82 -1.66
C ASP A 167 8.65 -3.78 -2.18
N ALA A 168 7.48 -4.15 -2.70
CA ALA A 168 6.45 -3.20 -3.11
C ALA A 168 5.96 -2.32 -1.94
N VAL A 169 5.80 -2.91 -0.75
CA VAL A 169 5.43 -2.19 0.47
C VAL A 169 6.50 -1.17 0.86
N ILE A 170 7.79 -1.54 0.78
CA ILE A 170 8.91 -0.62 1.03
C ILE A 170 8.99 0.45 -0.06
N ASP A 171 8.92 0.07 -1.33
CA ASP A 171 8.98 0.99 -2.47
C ASP A 171 7.96 2.12 -2.36
N SER A 172 6.78 1.82 -1.86
CA SER A 172 5.72 2.82 -1.69
C SER A 172 6.05 3.93 -0.67
N CYS A 173 7.12 3.85 0.13
CA CYS A 173 7.57 4.97 0.97
C CYS A 173 8.56 5.92 0.29
N GLN A 174 9.06 5.57 -0.89
CA GLN A 174 10.08 6.33 -1.62
C GLN A 174 9.44 7.29 -2.64
N ASP A 175 10.25 8.24 -3.09
CA ASP A 175 9.89 9.21 -4.13
C ASP A 175 10.18 8.64 -5.52
N TRP A 176 9.19 8.64 -6.40
CA TRP A 176 9.33 8.17 -7.77
C TRP A 176 10.31 8.98 -8.62
N GLU A 177 10.36 10.31 -8.47
CA GLU A 177 11.29 11.15 -9.25
C GLU A 177 12.74 10.87 -8.86
N GLU A 178 12.99 10.59 -7.57
CA GLU A 178 14.32 10.26 -7.07
C GLU A 178 14.72 8.80 -7.35
N ASN A 179 13.73 7.91 -7.44
CA ASN A 179 13.95 6.49 -7.72
C ASN A 179 12.99 5.96 -8.79
N PRO A 180 13.31 6.09 -10.09
CA PRO A 180 12.49 5.53 -11.17
C PRO A 180 12.51 3.99 -11.27
N SER A 181 13.25 3.30 -10.40
CA SER A 181 13.32 1.84 -10.38
C SER A 181 12.31 1.18 -9.43
N LEU A 182 11.48 1.99 -8.74
CA LEU A 182 10.42 1.48 -7.87
C LEU A 182 9.43 0.63 -8.67
N SER A 183 8.99 -0.47 -8.05
CA SER A 183 7.92 -1.30 -8.59
C SER A 183 6.67 -0.48 -8.93
N ALA A 184 5.96 -0.88 -9.99
CA ALA A 184 4.67 -0.29 -10.31
C ALA A 184 3.67 -0.46 -9.16
N ALA A 185 3.72 -1.62 -8.49
CA ALA A 185 2.97 -1.88 -7.26
C ALA A 185 3.27 -0.82 -6.18
N GLY A 186 4.55 -0.56 -5.88
CA GLY A 186 4.95 0.43 -4.90
C GLY A 186 4.47 1.85 -5.23
N ARG A 187 4.58 2.27 -6.49
CA ARG A 187 4.03 3.55 -6.96
C ARG A 187 2.52 3.65 -6.76
N PHE A 188 1.78 2.61 -7.14
CA PHE A 188 0.33 2.55 -6.97
C PHE A 188 -0.06 2.61 -5.48
N LEU A 189 0.64 1.84 -4.64
CA LEU A 189 0.44 1.87 -3.20
C LEU A 189 0.67 3.27 -2.61
N ASN A 190 1.70 3.99 -3.06
CA ASN A 190 1.95 5.36 -2.60
C ASN A 190 0.73 6.28 -2.89
N ILE A 191 0.24 6.26 -4.13
CA ILE A 191 -0.93 7.04 -4.56
C ILE A 191 -2.15 6.73 -3.69
N PHE A 192 -2.54 5.46 -3.62
CA PHE A 192 -3.76 5.07 -2.92
C PHE A 192 -3.62 5.12 -1.40
N SER A 193 -2.39 4.99 -0.86
CA SER A 193 -2.17 5.19 0.57
C SER A 193 -2.43 6.64 1.00
N THR A 194 -2.11 7.60 0.13
CA THR A 194 -2.44 9.02 0.36
C THR A 194 -3.94 9.23 0.22
N ARG A 195 -4.57 8.65 -0.83
CA ARG A 195 -6.02 8.73 -1.05
C ARG A 195 -6.83 8.17 0.11
N ALA A 196 -6.38 7.06 0.70
CA ALA A 196 -7.05 6.35 1.78
C ALA A 196 -7.24 7.21 3.05
N ARG A 197 -6.32 8.15 3.31
CA ARG A 197 -6.41 9.05 4.47
C ARG A 197 -7.57 10.03 4.37
N ASP A 198 -7.90 10.45 3.15
CA ASP A 198 -9.02 11.36 2.86
C ASP A 198 -10.31 10.60 2.51
N LEU A 199 -10.29 9.27 2.54
CA LEU A 199 -11.44 8.46 2.15
C LEU A 199 -12.48 8.42 3.25
N ARG A 200 -13.69 8.86 2.91
CA ARG A 200 -14.88 8.79 3.76
C ARG A 200 -15.89 7.83 3.13
N LEU A 201 -16.18 6.74 3.83
CA LEU A 201 -17.22 5.81 3.41
C LEU A 201 -18.59 6.49 3.49
N ASN A 202 -19.49 6.14 2.57
CA ASN A 202 -20.87 6.64 2.51
C ASN A 202 -21.02 8.16 2.36
N GLN A 203 -20.01 8.83 1.80
CA GLN A 203 -20.10 10.26 1.51
C GLN A 203 -21.18 10.53 0.45
N LYS A 204 -22.27 11.20 0.86
CA LYS A 204 -23.31 11.64 -0.07
C LYS A 204 -22.75 12.74 -0.97
N VAL A 205 -22.78 12.52 -2.28
CA VAL A 205 -22.36 13.53 -3.25
C VAL A 205 -23.58 14.28 -3.77
N ALA A 206 -23.54 15.62 -3.68
CA ALA A 206 -24.59 16.47 -4.20
C ALA A 206 -24.80 16.27 -5.70
N LYS A 207 -26.03 16.51 -6.17
CA LYS A 207 -26.38 16.45 -7.60
C LYS A 207 -25.58 17.53 -8.34
N GLY A 208 -24.85 17.13 -9.38
CA GLY A 208 -24.01 18.04 -10.18
C GLY A 208 -22.60 18.30 -9.64
N ALA A 209 -22.26 17.83 -8.44
CA ALA A 209 -20.90 17.92 -7.92
C ALA A 209 -20.01 16.80 -8.49
N GLU A 210 -18.74 17.13 -8.75
CA GLU A 210 -17.72 16.14 -9.07
C GLU A 210 -17.62 15.09 -7.96
N THR A 211 -17.31 13.86 -8.34
CA THR A 211 -17.06 12.79 -7.36
C THR A 211 -15.78 13.08 -6.57
N PRO A 212 -15.71 12.67 -5.29
CA PRO A 212 -14.53 12.87 -4.45
C PRO A 212 -13.21 12.44 -5.12
N ASP A 213 -13.22 11.33 -5.87
CA ASP A 213 -12.02 10.82 -6.53
C ASP A 213 -11.53 11.73 -7.67
N LYS A 214 -12.43 12.19 -8.56
CA LYS A 214 -12.09 13.14 -9.65
C LYS A 214 -11.41 14.40 -9.09
N SER A 215 -12.00 14.97 -8.04
CA SER A 215 -11.45 16.14 -7.38
C SER A 215 -10.09 15.83 -6.74
N TRP A 216 -9.99 14.71 -6.02
CA TRP A 216 -8.76 14.30 -5.35
C TRP A 216 -7.62 14.06 -6.34
N PHE A 217 -7.83 13.27 -7.39
CA PHE A 217 -6.80 13.02 -8.40
C PHE A 217 -6.37 14.30 -9.12
N SER A 218 -7.31 15.18 -9.45
CA SER A 218 -6.99 16.47 -10.07
C SER A 218 -6.08 17.34 -9.20
N VAL A 219 -6.25 17.31 -7.86
CA VAL A 219 -5.35 17.98 -6.92
C VAL A 219 -4.03 17.23 -6.79
N SER A 220 -4.04 15.91 -6.68
CA SER A 220 -2.84 15.08 -6.53
C SER A 220 -1.92 15.19 -7.75
N ILE A 221 -2.44 15.25 -8.98
CA ILE A 221 -1.64 15.47 -10.20
C ILE A 221 -0.81 16.75 -10.12
N ARG A 222 -1.39 17.85 -9.60
CA ARG A 222 -0.69 19.14 -9.45
C ARG A 222 0.41 19.08 -8.39
N ASN A 223 0.26 18.20 -7.41
CA ASN A 223 1.18 18.03 -6.29
C ASN A 223 2.06 16.77 -6.41
N ALA A 224 2.01 16.05 -7.53
CA ALA A 224 2.62 14.72 -7.69
C ALA A 224 4.10 14.72 -7.30
N ARG A 225 4.84 15.73 -7.75
CA ARG A 225 6.26 15.95 -7.42
C ARG A 225 6.51 16.13 -5.92
N TYR A 226 5.69 16.91 -5.23
CA TYR A 226 5.85 17.14 -3.79
C TYR A 226 5.49 15.89 -2.98
N LEU A 227 4.57 15.08 -3.49
CA LEU A 227 4.13 13.84 -2.87
C LEU A 227 5.04 12.65 -3.22
N GLY A 228 5.94 12.80 -4.19
CA GLY A 228 6.80 11.73 -4.72
C GLY A 228 6.04 10.67 -5.50
N GLN A 229 4.94 11.06 -6.15
CA GLN A 229 4.01 10.17 -6.85
C GLN A 229 4.27 10.14 -8.35
N ASP A 230 4.01 8.99 -8.97
CA ASP A 230 4.04 8.85 -10.42
C ASP A 230 2.89 9.65 -11.06
N LYS A 231 3.24 10.79 -11.66
CA LYS A 231 2.30 11.70 -12.29
C LYS A 231 1.54 11.05 -13.45
N ARG A 232 2.18 10.17 -14.24
CA ARG A 232 1.53 9.52 -15.39
C ARG A 232 0.50 8.51 -14.92
N MET A 233 0.84 7.75 -13.87
CA MET A 233 -0.12 6.85 -13.24
C MET A 233 -1.30 7.62 -12.63
N LEU A 234 -1.05 8.77 -11.99
CA LEU A 234 -2.14 9.65 -11.50
C LEU A 234 -3.03 10.18 -12.62
N GLU A 235 -2.46 10.60 -13.75
CA GLU A 235 -3.22 11.08 -14.92
C GLU A 235 -4.12 9.97 -15.50
N ASP A 236 -3.60 8.76 -15.60
CA ASP A 236 -4.33 7.57 -16.05
C ASP A 236 -5.47 7.20 -15.08
N LEU A 237 -5.18 7.18 -13.77
CA LEU A 237 -6.19 6.94 -12.73
C LEU A 237 -7.26 8.04 -12.70
N ASN A 238 -6.89 9.30 -12.96
CA ASN A 238 -7.86 10.38 -13.08
C ASN A 238 -8.78 10.16 -14.29
N ALA A 239 -8.23 9.77 -15.45
CA ALA A 239 -9.04 9.43 -16.62
C ALA A 239 -10.05 8.32 -16.30
N ILE A 240 -9.61 7.24 -15.63
CA ILE A 240 -10.49 6.18 -15.12
C ILE A 240 -11.58 6.77 -14.21
N ALA A 241 -11.21 7.62 -13.25
CA ALA A 241 -12.19 8.26 -12.36
C ALA A 241 -13.27 9.02 -13.13
N PHE A 242 -12.91 9.69 -14.25
CA PHE A 242 -13.86 10.39 -15.11
C PHE A 242 -14.81 9.45 -15.87
N GLU A 243 -14.34 8.27 -16.26
CA GLU A 243 -15.10 7.21 -16.94
C GLU A 243 -16.06 6.45 -16.04
N LEU A 244 -15.72 6.30 -14.75
CA LEU A 244 -16.59 5.69 -13.73
C LEU A 244 -17.87 6.53 -13.60
N ARG A 245 -18.89 6.20 -14.37
CA ARG A 245 -20.24 6.78 -14.29
C ARG A 245 -20.94 6.24 -13.04
N ARG A 246 -21.71 7.10 -12.38
CA ARG A 246 -22.60 6.71 -11.28
C ARG A 246 -23.75 5.85 -11.77
#